data_AF-A0A529ZBW8-F1
#
_entry.id   AF-A0A529ZBW8-F1
#
_cell.length_a   1.000
_cell.length_b   1.000
_cell.length_c   1.000
_cell.angle_alpha   90.00
_cell.angle_beta   90.00
_cell.angle_gamma   90.00
#
_symmetry.space_group_name_H-M   'P 1'
#
loop_
_entity.id
_entity.type
_entity.pdbx_description
1 polymer ?
#
loop_
_entity_poly.entity_id
_entity_poly.type
_entity_poly.pdbx_seq_one_letter_code
_entity_poly.pdbx_strand_id
1 'polypeptide(L)' 'MFAAHAFAAEGVTTGPNGEKPVPAASLTLTAAQEQQIKDGKFTAALVWHEMSEYTNAVNAGARDEFERLGIEV' A
#
# COMPACT_ATOMS: atom_id res chain seq x y z
N MET A 1 34.68 -19.46 6.29
CA MET A 1 33.68 -18.39 6.51
C MET A 1 33.24 -17.87 5.15
N PHE A 2 32.13 -18.34 4.62
CA PHE A 2 31.54 -17.76 3.41
C PHE A 2 30.68 -16.58 3.85
N ALA A 3 31.16 -15.37 3.58
CA ALA A 3 30.36 -14.16 3.70
C ALA A 3 29.34 -14.17 2.57
N ALA A 4 28.06 -14.27 2.92
CA ALA A 4 26.96 -13.99 2.01
C ALA A 4 27.10 -12.52 1.60
N HIS A 5 27.55 -12.29 0.37
CA HIS A 5 27.53 -10.96 -0.23
C HIS A 5 26.06 -10.65 -0.49
N ALA A 6 25.50 -9.82 0.40
CA ALA A 6 24.19 -9.24 0.21
C ALA A 6 24.26 -8.32 -1.02
N PHE A 7 23.71 -8.78 -2.15
CA PHE A 7 23.43 -7.97 -3.34
C PHE A 7 22.26 -6.99 -3.06
N ALA A 8 22.32 -6.22 -1.97
CA ALA A 8 21.24 -5.35 -1.53
C ALA A 8 21.75 -4.01 -0.98
N ALA A 9 22.76 -3.43 -1.62
CA ALA A 9 23.21 -2.09 -1.26
C ALA A 9 23.67 -1.34 -2.50
N GLU A 10 22.73 -0.76 -3.25
CA GLU A 10 22.95 0.51 -3.95
C GLU A 10 21.59 1.15 -4.30
N GLY A 11 21.18 2.10 -3.47
CA GLY A 11 19.94 2.88 -3.60
C GLY A 11 19.04 2.77 -2.38
N VAL A 12 19.42 3.39 -1.24
CA VAL A 12 18.43 3.65 -0.18
C VAL A 12 17.36 4.55 -0.79
N THR A 13 16.16 4.00 -0.97
CA THR A 13 15.02 4.78 -1.46
C THR A 13 14.52 5.67 -0.33
N THR A 14 14.47 6.96 -0.57
CA THR A 14 13.92 7.94 0.37
C THR A 14 12.58 8.40 -0.15
N GLY A 15 11.57 8.49 0.72
CA GLY A 15 10.28 9.05 0.36
C GLY A 15 10.38 10.55 0.03
N PRO A 16 9.34 11.14 -0.58
CA PRO A 16 9.34 12.53 -1.01
C PRO A 16 9.58 13.54 0.13
N ASN A 17 9.41 13.15 1.39
CA ASN A 17 9.64 13.98 2.56
C ASN A 17 10.82 13.51 3.44
N GLY A 18 11.68 12.62 2.94
CA GLY A 18 12.82 12.12 3.72
C GLY A 18 12.56 10.79 4.44
N GLU A 19 11.44 10.11 4.16
CA GLU A 19 11.05 8.89 4.85
C GLU A 19 12.02 7.74 4.56
N LYS A 20 12.37 6.98 5.59
CA LYS A 20 13.11 5.72 5.44
C LYS A 20 12.18 4.63 4.91
N PRO A 21 12.68 3.70 4.08
CA PRO A 21 11.86 2.60 3.59
C PRO A 21 11.44 1.70 4.77
N VAL A 22 10.17 1.31 4.79
CA VAL A 22 9.61 0.37 5.76
C VAL A 22 8.97 -0.83 5.04
N PRO A 23 9.04 -2.05 5.58
CA PRO A 23 8.34 -3.19 4.99
C PRO A 23 6.83 -2.93 4.93
N ALA A 24 6.19 -3.19 3.79
CA ALA A 24 4.74 -3.04 3.67
C ALA A 24 3.97 -3.89 4.71
N ALA A 25 4.50 -5.06 5.07
CA ALA A 25 3.93 -5.95 6.07
C ALA A 25 3.90 -5.36 7.51
N SER A 26 4.64 -4.29 7.79
CA SER A 26 4.56 -3.60 9.10
C SER A 26 3.47 -2.54 9.15
N LEU A 27 2.83 -2.21 8.02
CA LEU A 27 1.76 -1.22 7.98
C LEU A 27 0.48 -1.81 8.56
N THR A 28 0.02 -1.22 9.66
CA THR A 28 -1.26 -1.55 10.30
C THR A 28 -1.99 -0.26 10.62
N LEU A 29 -3.31 -0.26 10.39
CA LEU A 29 -4.16 0.85 10.80
C LEU A 29 -4.63 0.60 12.24
N THR A 30 -4.48 1.61 13.09
CA THR A 30 -5.15 1.60 14.40
C THR A 30 -6.64 1.88 14.22
N ALA A 31 -7.47 1.40 15.16
CA ALA A 31 -8.91 1.66 15.12
C ALA A 31 -9.26 3.15 15.05
N ALA A 32 -8.46 4.01 15.70
CA ALA A 32 -8.64 5.47 15.64
C ALA A 32 -8.39 6.03 14.23
N GLN A 33 -7.35 5.54 13.53
CA GLN A 33 -7.07 5.92 12.15
C GLN A 33 -8.15 5.42 11.19
N GLU A 34 -8.64 4.19 11.37
CA GLU A 34 -9.76 3.68 10.56
C GLU A 34 -11.02 4.53 10.73
N GLN A 35 -11.32 4.94 11.97
CA GLN A 35 -12.46 5.83 12.22
C GLN A 35 -12.28 7.19 11.55
N GLN A 36 -11.08 7.77 11.63
CA GLN A 36 -10.78 9.03 10.94
C GLN A 36 -10.95 8.91 9.41
N ILE A 37 -10.57 7.77 8.83
CA ILE A 37 -10.78 7.51 7.39
C ILE A 37 -12.28 7.47 7.07
N LYS A 38 -13.07 6.71 7.84
CA LYS A 38 -14.52 6.58 7.66
C LYS A 38 -15.23 7.93 7.78
N ASP A 39 -14.84 8.75 8.76
CA ASP A 39 -15.40 10.08 8.98
C ASP A 39 -15.09 11.05 7.83
N GLY A 40 -13.95 10.85 7.14
CA GLY A 40 -13.51 11.66 6.02
C GLY A 40 -14.30 11.49 4.72
N LYS A 41 -15.08 10.39 4.58
CA LYS A 41 -15.92 10.09 3.40
C LYS A 41 -15.16 10.21 2.07
N PHE A 42 -14.00 9.58 2.01
CA PHE A 42 -13.12 9.64 0.84
C PHE A 42 -13.66 8.81 -0.33
N THR A 43 -13.23 9.19 -1.53
CA THR A 43 -13.43 8.43 -2.77
C THR A 43 -12.08 8.02 -3.34
N ALA A 44 -11.99 6.86 -3.97
CA ALA A 44 -10.80 6.38 -4.67
C ALA A 44 -11.12 6.10 -6.14
N ALA A 45 -10.10 6.10 -6.99
CA ALA A 45 -10.22 5.65 -8.38
C ALA A 45 -9.10 4.64 -8.68
N LEU A 46 -9.47 3.51 -9.27
CA LEU A 46 -8.52 2.48 -9.70
C LEU A 46 -8.19 2.68 -11.17
N VAL A 47 -7.01 3.23 -11.46
CA VAL A 47 -6.58 3.58 -12.82
C VAL A 47 -5.41 2.71 -13.26
N TRP A 48 -5.62 1.94 -14.33
CA TRP A 48 -4.62 1.04 -14.90
C TRP A 48 -4.39 1.38 -16.38
N HIS A 49 -3.13 1.28 -16.82
CA HIS A 49 -2.80 1.43 -18.24
C HIS A 49 -3.05 0.15 -19.06
N GLU A 50 -3.17 -1.01 -18.39
CA GLU A 50 -3.33 -2.35 -18.97
C GLU A 50 -4.28 -3.17 -18.08
N MET A 51 -4.95 -4.16 -18.68
CA MET A 51 -5.87 -5.07 -17.99
C MET A 51 -5.45 -6.53 -18.15
N SER A 52 -5.35 -7.23 -17.02
CA SER A 52 -5.00 -8.65 -16.92
C SER A 52 -5.63 -9.30 -15.69
N GLU A 53 -5.52 -10.63 -15.57
CA GLU A 53 -5.91 -11.36 -14.36
C GLU A 53 -5.21 -10.82 -13.10
N TYR A 54 -3.96 -10.38 -13.24
CA TYR A 54 -3.23 -9.78 -12.14
C TYR A 54 -3.87 -8.46 -11.67
N THR A 55 -4.19 -7.55 -12.59
CA THR A 55 -4.84 -6.27 -12.22
C THR A 55 -6.25 -6.49 -11.68
N ASN A 56 -6.95 -7.53 -12.14
CA ASN A 56 -8.25 -7.92 -11.60
C ASN A 56 -8.15 -8.36 -10.13
N ALA A 57 -7.15 -9.20 -9.80
CA ALA A 57 -6.91 -9.64 -8.44
C ALA A 57 -6.53 -8.46 -7.52
N VAL A 58 -5.69 -7.53 -7.99
CA VAL A 58 -5.36 -6.31 -7.23
C VAL A 58 -6.60 -5.44 -7.02
N ASN A 59 -7.44 -5.27 -8.05
CA ASN A 59 -8.69 -4.53 -7.92
C ASN A 59 -9.63 -5.15 -6.88
N ALA A 60 -9.75 -6.48 -6.85
CA ALA A 60 -10.60 -7.15 -5.87
C ALA A 60 -10.12 -6.86 -4.43
N GLY A 61 -8.84 -7.08 -4.13
CA GLY A 61 -8.30 -6.82 -2.80
C GLY A 61 -8.38 -5.34 -2.39
N ALA A 62 -8.14 -4.42 -3.33
CA ALA A 62 -8.27 -2.99 -3.06
C ALA A 62 -9.73 -2.59 -2.78
N ARG A 63 -10.69 -3.13 -3.54
CA ARG A 63 -12.13 -2.87 -3.32
C ARG A 63 -12.60 -3.39 -1.97
N ASP A 64 -12.20 -4.59 -1.58
CA ASP A 64 -12.56 -5.17 -0.27
C ASP A 64 -12.08 -4.28 0.89
N GLU A 65 -10.83 -3.79 0.80
CA GLU A 65 -10.27 -2.92 1.83
C GLU A 65 -10.89 -1.52 1.83
N PHE A 66 -11.18 -0.95 0.65
CA PHE A 66 -11.88 0.31 0.54
C PHE A 66 -13.31 0.23 1.08
N GLU A 67 -14.04 -0.85 0.79
CA GLU A 67 -15.38 -1.09 1.37
C GLU A 67 -15.31 -1.18 2.90
N ARG A 68 -14.36 -1.94 3.45
CA ARG A 68 -14.13 -2.06 4.89
C ARG A 68 -13.89 -0.69 5.57
N LEU A 69 -13.22 0.21 4.85
CA LEU A 69 -12.89 1.57 5.28
C LEU A 69 -13.96 2.61 4.94
N GLY A 70 -15.04 2.24 4.25
CA GLY A 70 -16.10 3.16 3.85
C GLY A 70 -15.69 4.14 2.74
N ILE A 71 -14.74 3.74 1.88
CA ILE A 71 -14.26 4.52 0.74
C ILE A 71 -15.03 4.09 -0.52
N GLU A 72 -15.62 5.05 -1.22
CA GLU A 72 -16.33 4.82 -2.48
C GLU A 72 -15.33 4.73 -3.65
N VAL A 73 -15.46 3.73 -4.52
CA VAL A 73 -14.53 3.41 -5.62
C VAL A 73 -15.18 3.54 -6.99
#